data_AF-A0A1G6MTB7-F1
#
_entry.id   AF-A0A1G6MTB7-F1
#
_cell.length_a   1.000
_cell.length_b   1.000
_cell.length_c   1.000
_cell.angle_alpha   90.00
_cell.angle_beta   90.00
_cell.angle_gamma   90.00
#
_symmetry.space_group_name_H-M   'P 1'
#
loop_
_entity.id
_entity.type
_entity.pdbx_description
1 polymer ?
#
loop_
_entity_poly.entity_id
_entity_poly.type
_entity_poly.pdbx_seq_one_letter_code
_entity_poly.pdbx_strand_id
1 'polypeptide(L)'
;MTVLALVVEPTEVTASVGADGRVTSAARLPLTPHPAGPGRSELVAEDLWRTVLGVLRTVADEVPVSALSVTGPSTSLLLWDTETLGSPRPALLAPDPRAADPAAGLAWVAEHEPHTWALVLDERYAAGPVASYVVARMTRGLQHVTTDPAWSADRAAELGVPAEALPELVPPGTEVGLTDPRLVLGMRLPISLPPAGGAA
;
A
#
# COMPACT_ATOMS: atom_id res chain seq x y z
N MET A 1 -18.38 3.03 17.25
CA MET A 1 -17.21 3.70 16.59
C MET A 1 -17.39 3.54 15.09
N THR A 2 -17.25 4.61 14.31
CA THR A 2 -17.46 4.55 12.84
C THR A 2 -16.11 4.40 12.14
N VAL A 3 -15.90 3.30 11.44
CA VAL A 3 -14.66 2.97 10.75
C VAL A 3 -14.88 3.01 9.25
N LEU A 4 -13.96 3.66 8.55
CA LEU A 4 -13.79 3.55 7.11
C LEU A 4 -12.78 2.41 6.86
N ALA A 5 -13.21 1.35 6.20
CA ALA A 5 -12.31 0.27 5.77
C ALA A 5 -11.99 0.45 4.28
N LEU A 6 -10.71 0.48 3.95
CA LEU A 6 -10.18 0.50 2.59
C LEU A 6 -9.50 -0.83 2.29
N VAL A 7 -10.03 -1.56 1.32
CA VAL A 7 -9.53 -2.85 0.88
C VAL A 7 -8.98 -2.67 -0.54
N VAL A 8 -7.67 -2.85 -0.69
CA VAL A 8 -7.00 -2.83 -1.99
C VAL A 8 -6.80 -4.27 -2.46
N GLU A 9 -7.42 -4.63 -3.57
CA GLU A 9 -7.24 -5.92 -4.23
C GLU A 9 -6.54 -5.72 -5.59
N PRO A 10 -5.98 -6.78 -6.19
CA PRO A 10 -5.22 -6.64 -7.44
C PRO A 10 -6.02 -5.98 -8.59
N THR A 11 -7.34 -6.16 -8.65
CA THR A 11 -8.18 -5.66 -9.73
C THR A 11 -9.29 -4.71 -9.28
N GLU A 12 -9.32 -4.34 -8.00
CA GLU A 12 -10.28 -3.38 -7.49
C GLU A 12 -9.88 -2.75 -6.17
N VAL A 13 -10.51 -1.63 -5.85
CA VAL A 13 -10.44 -1.02 -4.52
C VAL A 13 -11.85 -0.87 -3.99
N THR A 14 -12.07 -1.37 -2.78
CA THR A 14 -13.35 -1.28 -2.07
C THR A 14 -13.18 -0.36 -0.86
N ALA A 15 -14.13 0.55 -0.65
CA ALA A 15 -14.26 1.30 0.58
C ALA A 15 -15.62 1.02 1.22
N SER A 16 -15.65 0.84 2.53
CA SER A 16 -16.89 0.67 3.29
C SER A 16 -16.86 1.48 4.57
N VAL A 17 -18.01 2.01 4.96
CA VAL A 17 -18.22 2.68 6.24
C VAL A 17 -19.07 1.77 7.09
N GLY A 18 -18.58 1.44 8.28
CA GLY A 18 -19.30 0.61 9.23
C GLY A 18 -19.30 1.22 10.63
N ALA A 19 -20.39 0.98 11.36
CA ALA A 19 -20.50 1.28 12.78
C ALA A 19 -21.10 0.07 13.50
N ASP A 20 -20.51 -0.28 14.64
CA ASP A 20 -21.02 -1.32 15.55
C ASP A 20 -21.31 -2.67 14.86
N GLY A 21 -20.39 -3.08 13.98
CA GLY A 21 -20.47 -4.36 13.25
C GLY A 21 -21.39 -4.37 12.03
N ARG A 22 -21.97 -3.22 11.66
CA ARG A 22 -22.87 -3.08 10.50
C ARG A 22 -22.28 -2.12 9.48
N VAL A 23 -22.18 -2.57 8.23
CA VAL A 23 -21.84 -1.72 7.09
C VAL A 23 -23.05 -0.83 6.75
N THR A 24 -22.83 0.48 6.73
CA THR A 24 -23.85 1.49 6.37
C THR A 24 -23.67 1.99 4.94
N SER A 25 -22.44 2.00 4.44
CA SER A 25 -22.07 2.42 3.09
C SER A 25 -20.99 1.51 2.52
N ALA A 26 -21.02 1.24 1.22
CA ALA A 26 -19.91 0.61 0.53
C ALA A 26 -19.88 1.00 -0.95
N ALA A 27 -18.68 1.13 -1.48
CA ALA A 27 -18.43 1.33 -2.89
C ALA A 27 -17.19 0.54 -3.32
N ARG A 28 -17.14 0.19 -4.61
CA ARG A 28 -16.00 -0.45 -5.22
C ARG A 28 -15.72 0.20 -6.56
N LEU A 29 -14.45 0.42 -6.87
CA LEU A 29 -14.00 0.89 -8.17
C LEU A 29 -13.00 -0.09 -8.77
N PRO A 30 -13.06 -0.31 -10.10
CA PRO A 30 -12.13 -1.21 -10.76
C PRO A 30 -10.72 -0.64 -10.75
N LEU A 31 -9.75 -1.55 -10.69
CA LEU A 31 -8.33 -1.30 -10.87
C LEU A 31 -7.87 -2.11 -12.08
N THR A 32 -7.09 -1.51 -12.98
CA THR A 32 -6.71 -2.17 -14.24
C THR A 32 -5.21 -2.38 -14.29
N PRO A 33 -4.70 -3.51 -13.77
CA PRO A 33 -3.33 -3.93 -14.03
C PRO A 33 -3.12 -4.22 -15.52
N HIS A 34 -1.93 -3.88 -16.01
CA HIS A 34 -1.46 -4.16 -17.35
C HIS A 34 -0.73 -5.50 -17.40
N PRO A 35 -1.04 -6.38 -18.38
CA PRO A 35 -0.27 -7.58 -18.61
C PRO A 35 1.17 -7.25 -19.04
N ALA A 36 2.16 -7.88 -18.39
CA ALA A 36 3.58 -7.70 -18.67
C ALA A 36 4.27 -9.01 -19.15
N GLY A 37 3.47 -9.94 -19.68
CA GLY A 37 3.89 -11.27 -20.13
C GLY A 37 3.07 -12.40 -19.46
N PRO A 38 3.41 -13.67 -19.73
CA PRO A 38 2.67 -14.81 -19.19
C PRO A 38 2.67 -14.81 -17.65
N GLY A 39 1.48 -14.71 -17.05
CA GLY A 39 1.29 -14.68 -15.60
C GLY A 39 1.81 -13.41 -14.92
N ARG A 40 2.20 -12.37 -15.67
CA ARG A 40 2.77 -11.13 -15.13
C ARG A 40 1.77 -9.99 -15.20
N SER A 41 1.68 -9.23 -14.11
CA SER A 41 0.68 -8.18 -13.92
C SER A 41 1.31 -6.98 -13.24
N GLU A 42 1.17 -5.82 -13.88
CA GLU A 42 1.80 -4.58 -13.46
C GLU A 42 0.77 -3.47 -13.29
N LEU A 43 0.86 -2.70 -12.19
CA LEU A 43 -0.07 -1.59 -11.94
C LEU A 43 0.65 -0.26 -11.79
N VAL A 44 0.19 0.75 -12.50
CA VAL A 44 0.67 2.12 -12.30
C VAL A 44 0.23 2.62 -10.92
N ALA A 45 1.19 2.95 -10.06
CA ALA A 45 0.93 3.35 -8.67
C ALA A 45 0.03 4.60 -8.56
N GLU A 46 0.09 5.49 -9.54
CA GLU A 46 -0.80 6.65 -9.58
C GLU A 46 -2.23 6.29 -9.95
N ASP A 47 -2.46 5.23 -10.75
CA ASP A 47 -3.83 4.75 -11.02
C ASP A 47 -4.43 4.11 -9.77
N LEU A 48 -3.63 3.35 -8.99
CA LEU A 48 -4.02 2.92 -7.65
C LEU A 48 -4.45 4.10 -6.79
N TRP A 49 -3.61 5.13 -6.69
CA TRP A 49 -3.91 6.29 -5.85
C TRP A 49 -5.18 7.03 -6.29
N ARG A 50 -5.36 7.22 -7.59
CA ARG A 50 -6.60 7.83 -8.14
C ARG A 50 -7.82 7.00 -7.82
N THR A 51 -7.75 5.67 -7.95
CA THR A 51 -8.85 4.76 -7.61
C THR A 51 -9.18 4.78 -6.13
N VAL A 52 -8.16 4.80 -5.25
CA VAL A 52 -8.32 4.99 -3.80
C VAL A 52 -9.09 6.28 -3.51
N LEU A 53 -8.65 7.42 -4.06
CA LEU A 53 -9.36 8.69 -3.86
C LEU A 53 -10.77 8.68 -4.46
N GLY A 54 -10.96 8.01 -5.60
CA GLY A 54 -12.25 7.84 -6.24
C GLY A 54 -13.24 7.09 -5.34
N VAL A 55 -12.84 5.94 -4.80
CA VAL A 55 -13.74 5.10 -3.98
C VAL A 55 -13.98 5.73 -2.60
N LEU A 56 -13.02 6.47 -2.06
CA LEU A 56 -13.24 7.23 -0.84
C LEU A 56 -14.28 8.34 -1.04
N ARG A 57 -14.26 9.05 -2.18
CA ARG A 57 -15.28 10.09 -2.47
C ARG A 57 -16.70 9.53 -2.52
N THR A 58 -16.87 8.29 -2.97
CA THR A 58 -18.20 7.68 -3.06
C THR A 58 -18.82 7.34 -1.70
N VAL A 59 -18.00 7.24 -0.64
CA VAL A 59 -18.49 6.89 0.72
C VAL A 59 -18.29 8.01 1.75
N ALA A 60 -17.48 9.04 1.44
CA ALA A 60 -17.11 10.11 2.37
C ALA A 60 -18.27 11.01 2.80
N ASP A 61 -19.33 11.12 1.99
CA ASP A 61 -20.50 11.97 2.28
C ASP A 61 -21.52 11.32 3.22
N GLU A 62 -21.37 10.02 3.53
CA GLU A 62 -22.48 9.27 4.13
C GLU A 62 -22.56 9.38 5.65
N VAL A 63 -21.44 9.50 6.38
CA VAL A 63 -21.40 9.62 7.87
C VAL A 63 -20.03 10.18 8.32
N PRO A 64 -19.93 10.98 9.41
CA PRO A 64 -18.64 11.27 10.03
C PRO A 64 -17.91 9.99 10.47
N VAL A 65 -16.76 9.72 9.84
CA VAL A 65 -15.87 8.58 10.16
C VAL A 65 -14.84 8.98 11.21
N SER A 66 -14.47 8.04 12.08
CA SER A 66 -13.57 8.29 13.23
C SER A 66 -12.18 7.66 13.09
N ALA A 67 -12.02 6.68 12.20
CA ALA A 67 -10.76 6.00 11.91
C ALA A 67 -10.78 5.40 10.50
N LEU A 68 -9.59 5.14 9.96
CA LEU A 68 -9.36 4.48 8.69
C LEU A 68 -8.55 3.19 8.91
N SER A 69 -9.03 2.08 8.36
CA SER A 69 -8.28 0.83 8.26
C SER A 69 -7.88 0.59 6.80
N VAL A 70 -6.61 0.27 6.54
CA VAL A 70 -6.10 -0.02 5.18
C VAL A 70 -5.59 -1.44 5.11
N THR A 71 -6.13 -2.24 4.19
CA THR A 71 -5.67 -3.61 3.92
C THR A 71 -5.38 -3.82 2.44
N GLY A 72 -4.54 -4.81 2.13
CA GLY A 72 -4.28 -5.26 0.78
C GLY A 72 -3.33 -6.46 0.74
N PRO A 73 -3.04 -7.00 -0.46
CA PRO A 73 -2.13 -8.11 -0.63
C PRO A 73 -0.73 -7.78 -0.10
N SER A 74 -0.17 -8.70 0.67
CA SER A 74 1.15 -8.53 1.25
C SER A 74 2.29 -8.98 0.34
N THR A 75 2.00 -9.67 -0.77
CA THR A 75 3.03 -10.16 -1.71
C THR A 75 3.31 -9.22 -2.89
N SER A 76 2.70 -8.02 -2.93
CA SER A 76 2.99 -7.06 -4.02
C SER A 76 4.30 -6.29 -3.78
N LEU A 77 5.05 -5.96 -4.84
CA LEU A 77 6.21 -5.06 -4.76
C LEU A 77 5.85 -3.71 -5.38
N LEU A 78 5.85 -2.67 -4.55
CA LEU A 78 5.87 -1.28 -4.96
C LEU A 78 7.23 -0.67 -4.61
N LEU A 79 7.73 0.20 -5.48
CA LEU A 79 8.86 1.08 -5.22
C LEU A 79 8.37 2.52 -5.34
N TRP A 80 8.82 3.42 -4.48
CA TRP A 80 8.49 4.84 -4.61
C TRP A 80 9.60 5.74 -4.10
N ASP A 81 9.71 6.89 -4.72
CA ASP A 81 10.58 7.98 -4.28
C ASP A 81 10.09 8.56 -2.96
N THR A 82 10.96 8.62 -1.95
CA THR A 82 10.60 9.01 -0.58
C THR A 82 10.22 10.49 -0.45
N GLU A 83 10.65 11.35 -1.39
CA GLU A 83 10.31 12.77 -1.39
C GLU A 83 9.05 13.08 -2.20
N THR A 84 8.91 12.47 -3.37
CA THR A 84 7.85 12.79 -4.33
C THR A 84 6.68 11.82 -4.25
N LEU A 85 6.88 10.65 -3.64
CA LEU A 85 5.93 9.51 -3.59
C LEU A 85 5.55 8.97 -4.97
N GLY A 86 6.26 9.40 -6.01
CA GLY A 86 6.15 8.89 -7.37
C GLY A 86 6.81 7.53 -7.48
N SER A 87 6.22 6.65 -8.27
CA SER A 87 6.79 5.33 -8.52
C SER A 87 7.69 5.38 -9.77
N PRO A 88 8.94 4.89 -9.71
CA PRO A 88 9.84 4.86 -10.87
C PRO A 88 9.41 3.81 -11.91
N ARG A 89 8.58 2.84 -11.50
CA ARG A 89 8.10 1.74 -12.33
C ARG A 89 6.68 1.31 -11.92
N PRO A 90 5.93 0.58 -12.76
CA PRO A 90 4.69 -0.06 -12.32
C PRO A 90 4.95 -1.07 -11.18
N ALA A 91 4.01 -1.16 -10.24
CA ALA A 91 3.99 -2.15 -9.17
C ALA A 91 3.89 -3.57 -9.73
N LEU A 92 4.60 -4.52 -9.13
CA LEU A 92 4.36 -5.95 -9.38
C LEU A 92 3.24 -6.43 -8.45
N LEU A 93 2.13 -6.88 -9.02
CA LEU A 93 0.98 -7.34 -8.24
C LEU A 93 0.84 -8.85 -8.30
N ALA A 94 0.53 -9.47 -7.17
CA ALA A 94 0.13 -10.87 -7.14
C ALA A 94 -1.04 -11.12 -8.13
N PRO A 95 -1.04 -12.26 -8.87
CA PRO A 95 -0.14 -13.40 -8.74
C PRO A 95 1.13 -13.34 -9.63
N ASP A 96 1.71 -12.17 -9.90
CA ASP A 96 2.96 -12.07 -10.67
C ASP A 96 4.09 -12.87 -10.00
N PRO A 97 4.70 -13.86 -10.68
CA PRO A 97 5.71 -14.73 -10.09
C PRO A 97 6.99 -13.99 -9.71
N ARG A 98 7.24 -12.80 -10.28
CA ARG A 98 8.35 -11.93 -9.88
C ARG A 98 8.14 -11.39 -8.48
N ALA A 99 6.90 -11.27 -8.01
CA ALA A 99 6.54 -10.82 -6.66
C ALA A 99 5.79 -11.96 -5.93
N ALA A 100 6.35 -13.17 -5.97
CA ALA A 100 5.83 -14.28 -5.18
C ALA A 100 6.00 -14.03 -3.66
N ASP A 101 7.10 -13.37 -3.30
CA ASP A 101 7.43 -12.88 -1.97
C ASP A 101 8.34 -11.62 -2.08
N PRO A 102 8.67 -10.95 -0.97
CA PRO A 102 9.51 -9.75 -0.99
C PRO A 102 10.90 -9.98 -1.57
N ALA A 103 11.51 -11.15 -1.29
CA ALA A 103 12.85 -11.48 -1.76
C ALA A 103 12.90 -11.66 -3.28
N ALA A 104 11.94 -12.39 -3.84
CA ALA A 104 11.80 -12.58 -5.27
C ALA A 104 11.65 -11.24 -6.00
N GLY A 105 10.81 -10.35 -5.47
CA GLY A 105 10.56 -9.03 -6.05
C GLY A 105 11.81 -8.16 -6.07
N LEU A 106 12.46 -8.02 -4.92
CA LEU A 106 13.66 -7.19 -4.76
C LEU A 106 14.82 -7.74 -5.58
N ALA A 107 15.06 -9.05 -5.56
CA ALA A 107 16.10 -9.69 -6.36
C ALA A 107 15.86 -9.48 -7.86
N TRP A 108 14.60 -9.58 -8.33
CA TRP A 108 14.28 -9.33 -9.73
C TRP A 108 14.62 -7.90 -10.13
N VAL A 109 14.28 -6.89 -9.31
CA VAL A 109 14.64 -5.48 -9.57
C VAL A 109 16.15 -5.30 -9.58
N ALA A 110 16.86 -5.89 -8.61
CA ALA A 110 18.32 -5.81 -8.52
C ALA A 110 19.02 -6.34 -9.79
N GLU A 111 18.50 -7.43 -10.36
CA GLU A 111 19.05 -8.07 -11.56
C GLU A 111 18.67 -7.33 -12.86
N HIS A 112 17.42 -6.88 -12.97
CA HIS A 112 16.86 -6.40 -14.25
C HIS A 112 16.81 -4.88 -14.40
N GLU A 113 16.84 -4.14 -13.28
CA GLU A 113 16.69 -2.68 -13.25
C GLU A 113 17.79 -2.02 -12.39
N PRO A 114 19.07 -2.10 -12.79
CA PRO A 114 20.20 -1.67 -11.95
C PRO A 114 20.17 -0.18 -11.56
N HIS A 115 19.59 0.69 -12.41
CA HIS A 115 19.43 2.11 -12.10
C HIS A 115 18.35 2.35 -11.02
N THR A 116 17.23 1.62 -11.11
CA THR A 116 16.20 1.64 -10.07
C THR A 116 16.77 1.09 -8.76
N TRP A 117 17.51 -0.02 -8.85
CA TRP A 117 18.12 -0.66 -7.70
C TRP A 117 19.13 0.22 -6.99
N ALA A 118 19.97 0.96 -7.72
CA ALA A 118 20.92 1.89 -7.13
C ALA A 118 20.23 2.94 -6.23
N LEU A 119 19.02 3.38 -6.61
CA LEU A 119 18.24 4.34 -5.82
C LEU A 119 17.53 3.71 -4.62
N VAL A 120 17.29 2.38 -4.64
CA VAL A 120 16.88 1.64 -3.42
C VAL A 120 18.05 1.56 -2.44
N LEU A 121 19.26 1.26 -2.94
CA LEU A 121 20.48 1.21 -2.11
C LEU A 121 20.88 2.58 -1.54
N ASP A 122 20.55 3.67 -2.23
CA ASP A 122 20.79 5.05 -1.79
C ASP A 122 19.65 5.59 -0.88
N GLU A 123 18.72 4.73 -0.45
CA GLU A 123 17.56 5.08 0.39
C GLU A 123 16.63 6.16 -0.22
N ARG A 124 16.83 6.46 -1.51
CA ARG A 124 15.99 7.37 -2.26
C ARG A 124 14.65 6.73 -2.57
N TYR A 125 14.65 5.43 -2.86
CA TYR A 125 13.47 4.64 -3.14
C TYR A 125 13.16 3.69 -1.99
N ALA A 126 11.97 3.84 -1.42
CA ALA A 126 11.39 2.89 -0.50
C ALA A 126 10.68 1.76 -1.26
N ALA A 127 10.59 0.59 -0.63
CA ALA A 127 9.92 -0.59 -1.12
C ALA A 127 8.88 -1.08 -0.13
N GLY A 128 7.83 -1.73 -0.61
CA GLY A 128 6.83 -2.32 0.29
C GLY A 128 5.58 -2.86 -0.39
N PRO A 129 4.69 -3.47 0.39
CA PRO A 129 3.39 -3.93 -0.09
C PRO A 129 2.45 -2.75 -0.36
N VAL A 130 1.35 -3.04 -1.04
CA VAL A 130 0.42 -2.02 -1.51
C VAL A 130 -0.18 -1.17 -0.39
N ALA A 131 -0.51 -1.80 0.75
CA ALA A 131 -1.04 -1.08 1.92
C ALA A 131 -0.02 -0.08 2.47
N SER A 132 1.27 -0.45 2.48
CA SER A 132 2.35 0.43 2.94
C SER A 132 2.47 1.68 2.08
N TYR A 133 2.44 1.51 0.75
CA TYR A 133 2.45 2.63 -0.19
C TYR A 133 1.23 3.55 -0.02
N VAL A 134 0.04 2.98 0.15
CA VAL A 134 -1.19 3.78 0.36
C VAL A 134 -1.10 4.59 1.65
N VAL A 135 -0.59 4.00 2.74
CA VAL A 135 -0.35 4.71 4.01
C VAL A 135 0.69 5.82 3.85
N ALA A 136 1.80 5.56 3.13
CA ALA A 136 2.78 6.59 2.82
C ALA A 136 2.16 7.75 2.03
N ARG A 137 1.34 7.47 1.02
CA ARG A 137 0.60 8.51 0.26
C ARG A 137 -0.36 9.29 1.15
N MET A 138 -1.12 8.62 2.01
CA MET A 138 -2.09 9.27 2.90
C MET A 138 -1.45 10.16 3.95
N THR A 139 -0.23 9.84 4.38
CA THR A 139 0.51 10.56 5.42
C THR A 139 1.56 11.52 4.85
N ARG A 140 1.60 11.70 3.52
CA ARG A 140 2.58 12.52 2.82
C ARG A 140 4.04 12.09 3.11
N GLY A 141 4.27 10.79 3.15
CA GLY A 141 5.58 10.16 3.34
C GLY A 141 6.00 10.02 4.80
N LEU A 142 5.16 10.39 5.77
CA LEU A 142 5.52 10.33 7.19
C LEU A 142 5.50 8.91 7.77
N GLN A 143 4.79 7.98 7.12
CA GLN A 143 4.63 6.60 7.61
C GLN A 143 4.96 5.61 6.50
N HIS A 144 5.81 4.64 6.83
CA HIS A 144 6.22 3.52 5.99
C HIS A 144 6.23 2.26 6.84
N VAL A 145 5.07 1.59 6.87
CA VAL A 145 4.78 0.54 7.86
C VAL A 145 4.13 -0.68 7.21
N THR A 146 4.22 -1.82 7.88
CA THR A 146 3.60 -3.09 7.47
C THR A 146 3.21 -3.92 8.69
N THR A 147 2.26 -4.83 8.53
CA THR A 147 1.96 -5.89 9.50
C THR A 147 2.49 -7.26 9.06
N ASP A 148 3.11 -7.34 7.86
CA ASP A 148 3.71 -8.56 7.33
C ASP A 148 5.22 -8.62 7.70
N PRO A 149 5.65 -9.59 8.53
CA PRO A 149 7.06 -9.74 8.87
C PRO A 149 7.96 -10.11 7.68
N ALA A 150 7.41 -10.60 6.56
CA ALA A 150 8.21 -10.87 5.36
C ALA A 150 8.80 -9.59 4.76
N TRP A 151 8.16 -8.45 4.98
CA TRP A 151 8.60 -7.12 4.53
C TRP A 151 9.39 -6.34 5.58
N SER A 152 9.58 -6.87 6.79
CA SER A 152 10.13 -6.07 7.89
C SER A 152 11.58 -5.66 7.63
N ALA A 153 11.97 -4.50 8.19
CA ALA A 153 13.35 -4.04 8.22
C ALA A 153 14.33 -5.08 8.81
N ASP A 154 13.89 -5.96 9.70
CA ASP A 154 14.72 -7.05 10.24
C ASP A 154 15.18 -8.05 9.16
N ARG A 155 14.47 -8.13 8.03
CA ARG A 155 14.81 -8.95 6.87
C ARG A 155 15.80 -8.24 5.93
N ALA A 156 16.01 -6.94 6.07
CA ALA A 156 16.71 -6.10 5.08
C ALA A 156 18.10 -6.63 4.71
N ALA A 157 18.89 -7.04 5.72
CA ALA A 157 20.22 -7.59 5.51
C ALA A 157 20.21 -8.87 4.66
N GLU A 158 19.24 -9.75 4.86
CA GLU A 158 19.08 -10.97 4.07
C GLU A 158 18.57 -10.69 2.65
N LEU A 159 17.82 -9.59 2.48
CA LEU A 159 17.27 -9.13 1.21
C LEU A 159 18.26 -8.25 0.42
N GLY A 160 19.42 -7.93 1.00
CA GLY A 160 20.45 -7.11 0.36
C GLY A 160 20.07 -5.65 0.16
N VAL A 161 19.22 -5.09 1.03
CA VAL A 161 18.72 -3.69 0.96
C VAL A 161 19.00 -2.95 2.28
N PRO A 162 19.08 -1.61 2.25
CA PRO A 162 19.04 -0.80 3.47
C PRO A 162 17.74 -1.05 4.26
N ALA A 163 17.81 -0.97 5.59
CA ALA A 163 16.65 -1.17 6.46
C ALA A 163 15.58 -0.10 6.23
N GLU A 164 16.03 1.11 5.97
CA GLU A 164 15.26 2.33 5.71
C GLU A 164 14.48 2.26 4.39
N ALA A 165 14.90 1.39 3.46
CA ALA A 165 14.16 1.13 2.23
C ALA A 165 12.98 0.17 2.46
N LEU A 166 12.87 -0.48 3.61
CA LEU A 166 11.79 -1.41 3.95
C LEU A 166 10.86 -0.85 5.05
N PRO A 167 9.58 -1.26 5.07
CA PRO A 167 8.65 -0.76 6.07
C PRO A 167 8.97 -1.24 7.48
N GLU A 168 8.66 -0.39 8.46
CA GLU A 168 8.64 -0.78 9.87
C GLU A 168 7.53 -1.81 10.14
N LEU A 169 7.85 -2.89 10.86
CA LEU A 169 6.87 -3.87 11.29
C LEU A 169 6.12 -3.38 12.53
N VAL A 170 4.80 -3.24 12.41
CA VAL A 170 3.92 -2.82 13.52
C VAL A 170 2.93 -3.93 13.90
N PRO A 171 2.50 -4.01 15.17
CA PRO A 171 1.42 -4.92 15.55
C PRO A 171 0.12 -4.56 14.82
N PRO A 172 -0.67 -5.55 14.35
CA PRO A 172 -1.97 -5.29 13.74
C PRO A 172 -2.91 -4.47 14.63
N GLY A 173 -3.65 -3.54 14.02
CA GLY A 173 -4.58 -2.64 14.71
C GLY A 173 -3.92 -1.46 15.43
N THR A 174 -2.59 -1.37 15.43
CA THR A 174 -1.87 -0.20 15.95
C THR A 174 -2.21 1.04 15.12
N GLU A 175 -2.46 2.15 15.80
CA GLU A 175 -2.56 3.46 15.13
C GLU A 175 -1.16 3.88 14.69
N VAL A 176 -0.96 4.02 13.38
CA VAL A 176 0.35 4.32 12.78
C VAL A 176 0.52 5.79 12.43
N GLY A 177 -0.57 6.56 12.35
CA GLY A 177 -0.50 7.98 12.04
C GLY A 177 -1.84 8.55 11.63
N LEU A 178 -1.83 9.80 11.15
CA LEU A 178 -3.02 10.52 10.71
C LEU A 178 -2.98 10.77 9.21
N THR A 179 -4.12 10.63 8.53
CA THR A 179 -4.27 11.09 7.16
C THR A 179 -4.02 12.60 7.05
N ASP A 180 -3.35 13.03 5.98
CA ASP A 180 -3.26 14.44 5.61
C ASP A 180 -4.58 14.88 4.94
N PRO A 181 -5.32 15.84 5.53
CA PRO A 181 -6.61 16.27 5.00
C PRO A 181 -6.51 16.91 3.60
N ARG A 182 -5.33 17.39 3.17
CA ARG A 182 -5.12 17.91 1.82
C ARG A 182 -5.09 16.80 0.77
N LEU A 183 -4.71 15.59 1.17
CA LEU A 183 -4.59 14.43 0.29
C LEU A 183 -5.83 13.56 0.36
N VAL A 184 -6.47 13.46 1.52
CA VAL A 184 -7.56 12.52 1.79
C VAL A 184 -8.89 13.25 2.02
N LEU A 185 -9.32 14.05 1.04
CA LEU A 185 -10.68 14.62 0.96
C LEU A 185 -11.11 15.45 2.18
N GLY A 186 -10.18 16.16 2.84
CA GLY A 186 -10.44 16.92 4.06
C GLY A 186 -10.47 16.07 5.34
N MET A 187 -10.30 14.76 5.25
CA MET A 187 -10.34 13.84 6.38
C MET A 187 -8.99 13.79 7.10
N ARG A 188 -9.01 13.98 8.42
CA ARG A 188 -7.87 13.77 9.33
C ARG A 188 -8.23 12.62 10.28
N LEU A 189 -7.84 11.41 9.90
CA LEU A 189 -8.26 10.16 10.56
C LEU A 189 -7.03 9.39 11.03
N PRO A 190 -7.09 8.77 12.22
CA PRO A 190 -6.13 7.75 12.62
C PRO A 190 -6.19 6.57 11.67
N ILE A 191 -5.01 6.09 11.26
CA ILE A 191 -4.81 4.99 10.32
C ILE A 191 -4.34 3.76 11.10
N SER A 192 -4.90 2.60 10.79
CA SER A 192 -4.38 1.31 11.23
C SER A 192 -4.37 0.29 10.09
N LEU A 193 -3.60 -0.80 10.27
CA LEU A 193 -3.57 -1.93 9.36
C LEU A 193 -4.04 -3.20 10.10
N PRO A 194 -4.92 -4.03 9.52
CA PRO A 194 -5.25 -5.33 10.07
C PRO A 194 -4.09 -6.33 9.84
N PRO A 195 -4.21 -7.59 10.31
CA PRO A 195 -3.23 -8.62 10.02
C PRO A 195 -3.03 -8.78 8.51
N ALA A 196 -1.77 -8.93 8.07
CA ALA A 196 -1.44 -9.13 6.67
C ALA A 196 -2.19 -10.33 6.07
N GLY A 197 -2.73 -10.16 4.86
CA GLY A 197 -3.54 -11.18 4.19
C GLY A 197 -4.93 -11.41 4.78
N GLY A 198 -5.33 -10.64 5.80
CA GLY A 198 -6.68 -10.67 6.36
C GLY A 198 -7.69 -9.84 5.56
N ALA A 199 -8.96 -10.28 5.57
CA ALA A 199 -10.07 -9.41 5.20
C ALA A 199 -10.26 -8.34 6.30
N ALA A 200 -10.44 -7.08 5.90
CA ALA A 200 -10.73 -5.98 6.82
C ALA A 200 -12.13 -6.09 7.44
#